data_AF-A0A7X0IMZ3-F1
#
_entry.id   AF-A0A7X0IMZ3-F1
#
_cell.length_a   1.000
_cell.length_b   1.000
_cell.length_c   1.000
_cell.angle_alpha   90.00
_cell.angle_beta   90.00
_cell.angle_gamma   90.00
#
_symmetry.space_group_name_H-M   'P 1'
#
loop_
_entity.id
_entity.type
_entity.pdbx_description
1 polymer ?
#
loop_
_entity_poly.entity_id
_entity_poly.type
_entity_poly.pdbx_seq_one_letter_code
_entity_poly.pdbx_strand_id
1 'polypeptide(L)'
;MKRFLAVAAILVVADGAMAADDAVSNAYRVCKMIDNTGLFTGPCQVSSRKYAVTATIDVPTADARKACMQIAGVATSKGYHFPGGEWTVQLKSPTSGDKSVAFCRLPR
;
A
#
# COMPACT_ATOMS: atom_id res chain seq x y z
N MET A 1 47.44 -7.84 39.89
CA MET A 1 46.59 -6.64 39.73
C MET A 1 45.78 -6.81 38.45
N LYS A 2 44.47 -7.09 38.56
CA LYS A 2 43.55 -7.38 37.45
C LYS A 2 43.05 -6.07 36.83
N ARG A 3 43.37 -5.80 35.57
CA ARG A 3 42.73 -4.72 34.80
C ARG A 3 41.63 -5.34 33.94
N PHE A 4 40.39 -5.17 34.37
CA PHE A 4 39.21 -5.51 33.58
C PHE A 4 38.96 -4.37 32.58
N LEU A 5 39.15 -4.66 31.28
CA LEU A 5 38.73 -3.78 30.20
C LEU A 5 37.27 -4.08 29.89
N ALA A 6 36.36 -3.18 30.28
CA ALA A 6 34.96 -3.25 29.88
C ALA A 6 34.81 -2.62 28.50
N VAL A 7 34.51 -3.44 27.49
CA VAL A 7 34.16 -2.99 26.13
C VAL A 7 32.67 -2.64 26.14
N ALA A 8 32.35 -1.36 25.98
CA ALA A 8 30.97 -0.89 25.83
C ALA A 8 30.49 -1.19 24.41
N ALA A 9 29.56 -2.12 24.27
CA ALA A 9 28.87 -2.40 23.01
C ALA A 9 27.76 -1.36 22.80
N ILE A 10 27.96 -0.45 21.85
CA ILE A 10 26.93 0.47 21.38
C ILE A 10 26.11 -0.28 20.32
N LEU A 11 24.89 -0.71 20.69
CA LEU A 11 23.92 -1.26 19.75
C LEU A 11 23.30 -0.11 18.96
N VAL A 12 23.82 0.13 17.76
CA VAL A 12 23.15 0.99 16.76
C VAL A 12 22.02 0.17 16.14
N VAL A 13 20.80 0.33 16.66
CA VAL A 13 19.60 -0.19 16.00
C VAL A 13 19.26 0.81 14.90
N ALA A 14 19.65 0.51 13.66
CA ALA A 14 19.36 1.36 12.51
C ALA A 14 17.85 1.35 12.22
N ASP A 15 17.25 2.54 12.25
CA ASP A 15 15.86 2.88 11.95
C ASP A 15 15.36 2.30 10.61
N GLY A 16 14.58 1.21 10.70
CA GLY A 16 13.68 0.78 9.62
C GLY A 16 12.29 1.43 9.68
N ALA A 17 12.01 2.26 10.70
CA ALA A 17 10.67 2.76 11.01
C ALA A 17 10.21 3.90 10.08
N MET A 18 11.12 4.74 9.59
CA MET A 18 10.74 5.96 8.85
C MET A 18 10.23 5.69 7.43
N ALA A 19 10.75 4.66 6.75
CA ALA A 19 10.35 4.35 5.37
C ALA A 19 8.97 3.68 5.29
N ALA A 20 8.64 2.82 6.27
CA ALA A 20 7.33 2.17 6.34
C ALA A 20 6.19 3.18 6.55
N ASP A 21 6.45 4.26 7.28
CA ASP A 21 5.44 5.28 7.60
C ASP A 21 5.03 6.09 6.36
N ASP A 22 5.99 6.41 5.48
CA ASP A 22 5.69 7.09 4.20
C ASP A 22 4.87 6.21 3.25
N ALA A 23 5.22 4.93 3.11
CA ALA A 23 4.49 4.00 2.25
C ALA A 23 3.03 3.79 2.71
N VAL A 24 2.81 3.66 4.02
CA VAL A 24 1.46 3.54 4.60
C VAL A 24 0.67 4.83 4.43
N SER A 25 1.29 5.99 4.66
CA SER A 25 0.66 7.29 4.43
C SER A 25 0.26 7.47 2.96
N ASN A 26 1.14 7.12 2.02
CA ASN A 26 0.85 7.11 0.59
C ASN A 26 -0.28 6.12 0.23
N ALA A 27 -0.36 4.97 0.88
CA ALA A 27 -1.46 4.02 0.69
C ALA A 27 -2.81 4.62 1.11
N TYR A 28 -2.86 5.35 2.23
CA TYR A 28 -4.06 6.09 2.63
C TYR A 28 -4.41 7.23 1.67
N ARG A 29 -3.42 7.91 1.08
CA ARG A 29 -3.65 8.91 0.02
C ARG A 29 -4.25 8.28 -1.23
N VAL A 30 -3.80 7.09 -1.61
CA VAL A 30 -4.42 6.30 -2.69
C VAL A 30 -5.85 5.91 -2.33
N CYS A 31 -6.11 5.43 -1.12
CA CYS A 31 -7.49 5.13 -0.68
C CYS A 31 -8.40 6.36 -0.77
N LYS A 32 -7.95 7.50 -0.24
CA LYS A 32 -8.73 8.75 -0.30
C LYS A 32 -9.04 9.16 -1.75
N MET A 33 -8.08 8.97 -2.66
CA MET A 33 -8.30 9.22 -4.08
C MET A 33 -9.36 8.29 -4.67
N ILE A 34 -9.31 7.00 -4.35
CA ILE A 34 -10.29 5.98 -4.75
C ILE A 34 -11.68 6.38 -4.25
N ASP A 35 -11.82 6.66 -2.96
CA ASP A 35 -13.10 7.02 -2.33
C ASP A 35 -13.67 8.31 -2.94
N ASN A 36 -12.83 9.29 -3.25
CA ASN A 36 -13.23 10.56 -3.86
C ASN A 36 -13.79 10.41 -5.29
N THR A 37 -13.59 9.28 -5.96
CA THR A 37 -14.18 9.06 -7.29
C THR A 37 -15.69 8.84 -7.24
N GLY A 38 -16.24 8.40 -6.10
CA GLY A 38 -17.64 8.00 -5.98
C GLY A 38 -18.03 6.74 -6.77
N LEU A 39 -17.06 6.06 -7.39
CA LEU A 39 -17.29 4.86 -8.21
C LEU A 39 -17.29 3.56 -7.39
N PHE A 40 -16.76 3.60 -6.16
CA PHE A 40 -16.55 2.44 -5.31
C PHE A 40 -17.71 2.28 -4.32
N THR A 41 -18.14 1.04 -4.11
CA THR A 41 -19.38 0.72 -3.39
C THR A 41 -19.17 0.49 -1.89
N GLY A 42 -17.97 0.78 -1.38
CA GLY A 42 -17.61 0.62 0.03
C GLY A 42 -16.30 1.33 0.35
N PRO A 43 -15.99 1.52 1.65
CA PRO A 43 -14.79 2.24 2.06
C PRO A 43 -13.53 1.51 1.64
N CYS A 44 -12.56 2.25 1.10
CA CYS A 44 -11.24 1.72 0.82
C CYS A 44 -10.50 1.30 2.11
N GLN A 45 -9.77 0.19 2.06
CA GLN A 45 -9.06 -0.38 3.19
C GLN A 45 -7.55 -0.48 2.91
N VAL A 46 -6.73 -0.09 3.89
CA VAL A 46 -5.28 -0.23 3.83
C VAL A 46 -4.83 -1.37 4.75
N SER A 47 -3.97 -2.25 4.25
CA SER A 47 -3.31 -3.30 5.03
C SER A 47 -1.80 -3.20 4.87
N SER A 48 -1.13 -2.62 5.88
CA SER A 48 0.32 -2.54 5.95
C SER A 48 0.98 -3.93 6.01
N ARG A 49 0.38 -4.86 6.77
CA ARG A 49 0.86 -6.25 6.87
C ARG A 49 0.89 -6.98 5.51
N LYS A 50 -0.08 -6.67 4.63
CA LYS A 50 -0.20 -7.30 3.31
C LYS A 50 0.34 -6.43 2.17
N TYR A 51 0.88 -5.24 2.48
CA TYR A 51 1.24 -4.22 1.49
C TYR A 51 0.12 -4.01 0.44
N ALA A 52 -1.10 -3.78 0.92
CA ALA A 52 -2.28 -3.78 0.05
C ALA A 52 -3.24 -2.62 0.34
N VAL A 53 -3.78 -2.07 -0.73
CA VAL A 53 -4.94 -1.16 -0.75
C VAL A 53 -6.10 -1.95 -1.37
N THR A 54 -7.20 -2.13 -0.65
CA THR A 54 -8.37 -2.89 -1.12
C THR A 54 -9.56 -1.97 -1.30
N ALA A 55 -10.23 -2.05 -2.45
CA ALA A 55 -11.46 -1.31 -2.70
C ALA A 55 -12.49 -2.18 -3.42
N THR A 56 -13.77 -1.89 -3.24
CA THR A 56 -14.87 -2.63 -3.86
C THR A 56 -15.55 -1.81 -4.93
N ILE A 57 -15.69 -2.36 -6.14
CA ILE A 57 -16.27 -1.68 -7.30
C ILE A 57 -17.22 -2.62 -8.05
N ASP A 58 -18.39 -2.11 -8.44
CA ASP A 58 -19.39 -2.87 -9.19
C ASP A 58 -19.26 -2.65 -10.70
N VAL A 59 -18.20 -3.21 -11.28
CA VAL A 59 -17.94 -3.14 -12.73
C VAL A 59 -17.44 -4.50 -13.24
N PRO A 60 -17.53 -4.77 -14.55
CA PRO A 60 -16.90 -5.94 -15.14
C PRO A 60 -15.40 -6.00 -14.88
N THR A 61 -14.84 -7.22 -14.79
CA THR A 61 -13.41 -7.46 -14.54
C THR A 61 -12.48 -6.68 -15.47
N ALA A 62 -12.86 -6.53 -16.74
CA ALA A 62 -12.07 -5.77 -17.72
C ALA A 62 -11.96 -4.28 -17.34
N ASP A 63 -13.03 -3.68 -16.83
CA ASP A 63 -13.05 -2.29 -16.43
C ASP A 63 -12.41 -2.08 -15.06
N ALA A 64 -12.55 -3.04 -14.13
CA ALA A 64 -11.78 -3.05 -12.89
C ALA A 64 -10.27 -3.04 -13.18
N ARG A 65 -9.79 -3.82 -14.16
CA ARG A 65 -8.37 -3.79 -14.56
C ARG A 65 -7.94 -2.42 -15.08
N LYS A 66 -8.77 -1.76 -15.91
CA LYS A 66 -8.49 -0.39 -16.38
C LYS A 66 -8.43 0.60 -15.22
N ALA A 67 -9.40 0.55 -14.32
CA ALA A 67 -9.43 1.40 -13.12
C ALA A 67 -8.16 1.21 -12.28
N CYS A 68 -7.72 -0.05 -12.08
CA CYS A 68 -6.48 -0.33 -11.35
C CYS A 68 -5.27 0.31 -12.02
N MET A 69 -5.13 0.16 -13.35
CA MET A 69 -4.03 0.78 -14.10
C MET A 69 -4.06 2.31 -13.99
N GLN A 70 -5.24 2.93 -14.01
CA GLN A 70 -5.38 4.37 -13.81
C GLN A 70 -4.98 4.79 -12.39
N ILE A 71 -5.37 4.04 -11.36
CA ILE A 71 -4.97 4.31 -9.97
C ILE A 71 -3.44 4.28 -9.84
N ALA A 72 -2.79 3.24 -10.37
CA ALA A 72 -1.33 3.12 -10.36
C ALA A 72 -0.67 4.28 -11.14
N GLY A 73 -1.18 4.60 -12.33
CA GLY A 73 -0.67 5.71 -13.14
C GLY A 73 -0.78 7.07 -12.45
N VAL A 74 -1.87 7.33 -11.74
CA VAL A 74 -2.04 8.56 -10.95
C VAL A 74 -1.10 8.56 -9.74
N ALA A 75 -0.93 7.44 -9.05
CA ALA A 75 0.02 7.33 -7.94
C ALA A 75 1.45 7.65 -8.40
N THR A 76 1.88 7.11 -9.55
CA THR A 76 3.16 7.43 -10.18
C THR A 76 3.24 8.91 -10.57
N SER A 77 2.20 9.45 -11.22
CA SER A 77 2.18 10.85 -11.67
C SER A 77 2.22 11.84 -10.51
N LYS A 78 1.71 11.46 -9.34
CA LYS A 78 1.77 12.26 -8.11
C LYS A 78 3.08 12.09 -7.34
N GLY A 79 4.00 11.25 -7.82
CA GLY A 79 5.28 11.00 -7.16
C GLY A 79 5.13 10.23 -5.84
N TYR A 80 4.09 9.42 -5.69
CA TYR A 80 3.97 8.56 -4.52
C TYR A 80 4.97 7.41 -4.63
N HIS A 81 5.68 7.16 -3.55
CA HIS A 81 6.65 6.08 -3.43
C HIS A 81 6.20 5.13 -2.32
N PHE A 82 6.51 3.86 -2.49
CA PHE A 82 6.05 2.79 -1.61
C PHE A 82 7.24 1.89 -1.21
N PRO A 83 8.20 2.43 -0.45
CA PRO A 83 9.34 1.65 0.03
C PRO A 83 8.92 0.54 1.01
N GLY A 84 9.78 -0.46 1.17
CA GLY A 84 9.61 -1.50 2.18
C GLY A 84 8.69 -2.68 1.80
N GLY A 85 8.11 -2.71 0.59
CA GLY A 85 7.32 -3.85 0.12
C GLY A 85 6.79 -3.74 -1.31
N GLU A 86 6.22 -4.84 -1.82
CA GLU A 86 5.45 -4.85 -3.07
C GLU A 86 4.02 -4.38 -2.79
N TRP A 87 3.81 -3.06 -2.82
CA TRP A 87 2.49 -2.50 -2.60
C TRP A 87 1.56 -2.75 -3.79
N THR A 88 0.33 -3.18 -3.50
CA THR A 88 -0.68 -3.51 -4.51
C THR A 88 -2.01 -2.84 -4.24
N VAL A 89 -2.73 -2.52 -5.32
CA VAL A 89 -4.16 -2.22 -5.25
C VAL A 89 -4.92 -3.47 -5.65
N GLN A 90 -5.92 -3.85 -4.85
CA GLN A 90 -6.76 -5.02 -5.02
C GLN A 90 -8.20 -4.57 -5.14
N LEU A 91 -8.81 -4.80 -6.29
CA LEU A 91 -10.20 -4.43 -6.54
C LEU A 91 -11.09 -5.66 -6.38
N LYS A 92 -12.09 -5.58 -5.53
CA LYS A 92 -13.10 -6.63 -5.31
C LYS A 92 -14.40 -6.25 -6.03
N SER A 93 -15.17 -7.24 -6.45
CA SER A 93 -16.56 -7.03 -6.87
C SER A 93 -17.48 -7.34 -5.67
N PRO A 94 -18.62 -6.64 -5.51
CA PRO A 94 -19.60 -6.95 -4.47
C PRO A 94 -20.07 -8.42 -4.49
N THR A 95 -20.05 -9.06 -5.67
CA THR A 95 -20.55 -10.42 -5.87
C THR A 95 -19.45 -11.49 -5.84
N SER A 96 -18.18 -11.11 -5.89
CA SER A 96 -17.04 -12.04 -5.89
C SER A 96 -16.60 -12.47 -4.48
N GLY A 97 -17.29 -11.99 -3.44
CA GLY A 97 -16.94 -12.22 -2.04
C GLY A 97 -15.55 -11.66 -1.73
N ASP A 98 -14.66 -12.51 -1.20
CA ASP A 98 -13.29 -12.09 -0.84
C ASP A 98 -12.28 -12.13 -1.99
N LYS A 99 -12.67 -12.63 -3.16
CA LYS A 99 -11.77 -12.71 -4.31
C LYS A 99 -11.68 -11.35 -4.99
N SER A 100 -10.47 -10.83 -5.16
CA SER A 100 -10.26 -9.64 -5.97
C SER A 100 -10.36 -9.98 -7.45
N VAL A 101 -11.07 -9.13 -8.19
CA VAL A 101 -11.28 -9.25 -9.64
C VAL A 101 -10.15 -8.58 -10.43
N ALA A 102 -9.43 -7.64 -9.84
CA ALA A 102 -8.25 -7.03 -10.44
C ALA A 102 -7.17 -6.70 -9.39
N PHE A 103 -5.92 -6.69 -9.86
CA PHE A 103 -4.74 -6.33 -9.08
C PHE A 103 -3.79 -5.51 -9.94
N CYS A 104 -3.14 -4.52 -9.34
CA CYS A 104 -2.05 -3.77 -9.96
C CYS A 104 -1.03 -3.37 -8.89
N ARG A 105 0.23 -3.22 -9.33
CA ARG A 105 1.32 -2.80 -8.47
C ARG A 105 1.36 -1.28 -8.38
N LEU A 106 1.66 -0.77 -7.19
CA LEU A 106 1.97 0.63 -6.97
C LEU A 106 3.47 0.86 -7.25
N PRO A 107 3.86 2.08 -7.68
CA PRO A 107 5.26 2.43 -7.88
C PRO A 107 6.07 2.21 -6.60
N ARG A 108 7.29 1.72 -6.71
CA ARG A 108 8.18 1.61 -5.54
C ARG A 108 8.75 2.97 -5.18
#